data_AF-A0ABD1VCG3-F1
#
_entry.id   AF-A0ABD1VCG3-F1
#
_cell.length_a   1.000
_cell.length_b   1.000
_cell.length_c   1.000
_cell.angle_alpha   90.00
_cell.angle_beta   90.00
_cell.angle_gamma   90.00
#
_symmetry.space_group_name_H-M   'P 1'
#
loop_
_entity.id
_entity.type
_entity.pdbx_description
1 polymer ?
#
loop_
_entity_poly.entity_id
_entity_poly.type
_entity_poly.pdbx_seq_one_letter_code
_entity_poly.pdbx_strand_id
1 'polypeptide(L)'
;MLSAGDFLSLERIRDQLPQELVDAYDNFQEQVNKYLKPVKAKKALEEEHRRIEEEEEQSYAKRTVEDLTKLCIKVDAPIELIRKAVKMVGFTNHMGRPRPISFLMALEDVDIIKWYAGIGRRWLNFFCCCHNFKKVKTIVSYHLRFSCILTLAEKHESTKHETIGHFTKDLKVSGVDGVEEVHFPTERQVKAMGDGNLSDPKPVDGALTMALIRLASDEPSYRCIAHFCYRADTIVYRIRFLHNHLSLNPRDENSWVLGMSTIHNNLHRKCVPLCSDHISELYMGRLTLKDIDCTAFVDVD
;
A
#
# COMPACT_ATOMS: atom_id res chain seq x y z
N MET A 1 -32.74 28.09 -31.64
CA MET A 1 -32.84 26.67 -32.04
C MET A 1 -33.88 26.55 -33.14
N LEU A 2 -33.44 26.37 -34.39
CA LEU A 2 -34.29 25.92 -35.51
C LEU A 2 -33.93 24.45 -35.76
N SER A 3 -34.23 23.55 -34.82
CA SER A 3 -33.93 22.11 -34.97
C SER A 3 -35.19 21.26 -35.14
N ALA A 4 -36.28 21.85 -35.63
CA ALA A 4 -37.48 21.13 -36.00
C ALA A 4 -37.61 21.17 -37.53
N GLY A 5 -36.96 20.25 -38.22
CA GLY A 5 -37.05 20.20 -39.67
C GLY A 5 -35.98 19.37 -40.37
N ASP A 6 -35.59 18.22 -39.82
CA ASP A 6 -34.69 17.27 -40.50
C ASP A 6 -35.53 16.28 -41.34
N PHE A 7 -36.54 16.79 -42.03
CA PHE A 7 -37.54 15.98 -42.75
C PHE A 7 -36.96 15.33 -44.02
N LEU A 8 -35.92 15.94 -44.60
CA LEU A 8 -35.26 15.48 -45.82
C LEU A 8 -33.90 14.81 -45.56
N SER A 9 -33.52 14.52 -44.31
CA SER A 9 -32.31 13.73 -44.00
C SER A 9 -32.56 12.21 -44.07
N LEU A 10 -33.82 11.78 -44.17
CA LEU A 10 -34.21 10.39 -44.34
C LEU A 10 -34.31 10.02 -45.83
N GLU A 11 -33.51 9.05 -46.27
CA GLU A 11 -33.46 8.59 -47.69
C GLU A 11 -34.83 8.18 -48.24
N ARG A 12 -35.67 7.53 -47.41
CA ARG A 12 -37.03 7.08 -47.81
C ARG A 12 -37.97 8.20 -48.26
N ILE A 13 -37.73 9.42 -47.80
CA ILE A 13 -38.55 10.60 -48.12
C ILE A 13 -38.00 11.29 -49.37
N ARG A 14 -36.68 11.23 -49.60
CA ARG A 14 -36.02 11.77 -50.80
C ARG A 14 -36.48 11.06 -52.07
N ASP A 15 -36.63 9.74 -52.02
CA ASP A 15 -37.05 8.92 -53.16
C ASP A 15 -38.50 9.16 -53.61
N GLN A 16 -39.32 9.80 -52.76
CA GLN A 16 -40.73 10.08 -53.04
C GLN A 16 -40.97 11.50 -53.57
N LEU A 17 -39.93 12.34 -53.62
CA LEU A 17 -40.03 13.74 -54.01
C LEU A 17 -39.46 13.98 -55.41
N PRO A 18 -39.97 14.97 -56.15
CA PRO A 18 -39.38 15.36 -57.43
C PRO A 18 -37.92 15.76 -57.25
N GLN A 19 -37.06 15.27 -58.15
CA GLN A 19 -35.61 15.49 -58.08
C GLN A 19 -35.24 16.98 -57.96
N GLU A 20 -35.94 17.85 -58.70
CA GLU A 20 -35.74 19.30 -58.68
C GLU A 20 -35.93 19.93 -57.30
N LEU A 21 -36.85 19.40 -56.49
CA LEU A 21 -37.12 19.89 -55.13
C LEU A 21 -36.03 19.44 -54.15
N VAL A 22 -35.52 18.22 -54.31
CA VAL A 22 -34.40 17.70 -53.51
C VAL A 22 -33.13 18.48 -53.83
N ASP A 23 -32.85 18.70 -55.12
CA ASP A 23 -31.68 19.45 -55.59
C ASP A 23 -31.73 20.92 -55.13
N ALA A 24 -32.92 21.55 -55.17
CA ALA A 24 -33.10 22.92 -54.68
C ALA A 24 -32.89 23.04 -53.16
N TYR A 25 -33.34 22.03 -52.39
CA TYR A 25 -33.12 21.98 -50.94
C TYR A 25 -31.65 21.76 -50.60
N ASP A 26 -30.98 20.81 -51.26
CA ASP A 26 -29.56 20.53 -51.04
C ASP A 26 -28.71 21.77 -51.39
N ASN A 27 -29.00 22.45 -52.51
CA ASN A 27 -28.34 23.70 -52.87
C ASN A 27 -28.60 24.82 -51.85
N PHE A 28 -29.84 24.97 -51.36
CA PHE A 28 -30.15 25.93 -50.30
C PHE A 28 -29.36 25.64 -49.02
N GLN A 29 -29.29 24.37 -48.61
CA GLN A 29 -28.56 23.94 -47.42
C GLN A 29 -27.05 24.18 -47.58
N GLU A 30 -26.49 23.97 -48.78
CA GLU A 30 -25.11 24.32 -49.10
C GLU A 30 -24.86 25.84 -48.98
N GLN A 31 -25.73 26.69 -49.54
CA GLN A 31 -25.58 28.14 -49.42
C GLN A 31 -25.70 28.61 -47.96
N VAL A 32 -26.63 28.03 -47.19
CA VAL A 32 -26.80 28.32 -45.76
C VAL A 32 -25.56 27.89 -44.96
N ASN A 33 -25.01 26.71 -45.22
CA ASN A 33 -23.78 26.25 -44.56
C ASN A 33 -22.55 27.09 -44.99
N LYS A 34 -22.52 27.57 -46.23
CA LYS A 34 -21.44 28.43 -46.74
C LYS A 34 -21.45 29.83 -46.14
N TYR A 35 -22.64 30.43 -45.93
CA TYR A 35 -22.76 31.85 -45.54
C TYR A 35 -23.25 32.10 -44.11
N LEU A 36 -24.04 31.21 -43.50
CA LEU A 36 -24.68 31.45 -42.20
C LEU A 36 -24.11 30.61 -41.04
N LYS A 37 -23.52 29.43 -41.30
CA LYS A 37 -22.86 28.60 -40.28
C LYS A 37 -21.40 28.35 -40.65
N PRO A 38 -20.44 29.22 -40.27
CA PRO A 38 -19.04 28.92 -40.46
C PRO A 38 -18.61 27.86 -39.43
N VAL A 39 -18.90 26.58 -39.72
CA VAL A 39 -18.53 25.43 -38.88
C VAL A 39 -17.01 25.42 -38.65
N LYS A 40 -16.23 25.88 -39.64
CA LYS A 40 -14.78 26.06 -39.51
C LYS A 40 -14.39 27.12 -38.48
N ALA A 41 -15.13 28.24 -38.39
CA ALA A 41 -14.86 29.29 -37.42
C ALA A 41 -15.26 28.86 -36.00
N LYS A 42 -16.38 28.14 -35.84
CA LYS A 42 -16.76 27.57 -34.54
C LYS A 42 -15.78 26.52 -34.05
N LYS A 43 -15.36 25.59 -34.91
CA LYS A 43 -14.34 24.59 -34.55
C LYS A 43 -12.99 25.23 -34.21
N ALA A 44 -12.59 26.27 -34.93
CA ALA A 44 -11.38 27.02 -34.62
C ALA A 44 -11.47 27.73 -33.26
N LEU A 45 -12.63 28.31 -32.93
CA LEU A 45 -12.88 28.93 -31.63
C LEU A 45 -12.92 27.90 -30.48
N GLU A 46 -13.54 26.73 -30.68
CA GLU A 46 -13.59 25.65 -29.69
C GLU A 46 -12.21 25.01 -29.46
N GLU A 47 -11.40 24.89 -30.51
CA GLU A 47 -10.01 24.42 -30.42
C GLU A 47 -9.14 25.44 -29.68
N GLU A 48 -9.30 26.72 -29.97
CA GLU A 48 -8.58 27.80 -29.27
C GLU A 48 -8.99 27.87 -27.79
N HIS A 49 -10.28 27.73 -27.48
CA HIS A 49 -10.77 27.66 -26.10
C HIS A 49 -10.16 26.49 -25.33
N ARG A 50 -10.08 25.30 -25.95
CA ARG A 50 -9.42 24.13 -25.32
C ARG A 50 -7.95 24.38 -25.06
N ARG A 51 -7.22 25.02 -25.99
CA ARG A 51 -5.81 25.36 -25.80
C ARG A 51 -5.60 26.34 -24.65
N ILE A 52 -6.47 27.35 -24.54
CA ILE A 52 -6.44 28.31 -23.44
C ILE A 52 -6.72 27.62 -22.11
N GLU A 53 -7.72 26.74 -22.04
CA GLU A 53 -8.02 25.95 -20.83
C GLU A 53 -6.86 25.04 -20.43
N GLU A 54 -6.24 24.33 -21.40
CA GLU A 54 -5.06 23.49 -21.16
C GLU A 54 -3.84 24.31 -20.71
N GLU A 55 -3.62 25.50 -21.28
CA GLU A 55 -2.55 26.41 -20.88
C GLU A 55 -2.81 27.01 -19.49
N GLU A 56 -4.06 27.32 -19.14
CA GLU A 56 -4.45 27.78 -17.81
C GLU A 56 -4.29 26.67 -16.76
N GLU A 57 -4.67 25.43 -17.06
CA GLU A 57 -4.42 24.28 -16.18
C GLU A 57 -2.92 24.03 -15.98
N GLN A 58 -2.13 24.10 -17.05
CA GLN A 58 -0.67 23.95 -16.97
C GLN A 58 -0.03 25.11 -16.19
N SER A 59 -0.50 26.33 -16.39
CA SER A 59 -0.09 27.54 -15.68
C SER A 59 -0.43 27.45 -14.19
N TYR A 60 -1.64 27.01 -13.87
CA TYR A 60 -2.10 26.77 -12.51
C TYR A 60 -1.28 25.68 -11.83
N ALA A 61 -1.01 24.56 -12.51
CA ALA A 61 -0.17 23.49 -11.98
C ALA A 61 1.26 23.97 -11.71
N LYS A 62 1.87 24.68 -12.67
CA LYS A 62 3.21 25.26 -12.50
C LYS A 62 3.25 26.23 -11.33
N ARG A 63 2.31 27.17 -11.26
CA ARG A 63 2.22 28.15 -10.17
C ARG A 63 1.96 27.48 -8.82
N THR A 64 1.15 26.43 -8.76
CA THR A 64 0.91 25.67 -7.54
C THR A 64 2.20 24.97 -7.08
N VAL A 65 2.95 24.35 -7.99
CA VAL A 65 4.25 23.74 -7.68
C VAL A 65 5.28 24.80 -7.26
N GLU A 66 5.32 25.95 -7.92
CA GLU A 66 6.17 27.09 -7.57
C GLU A 66 5.81 27.68 -6.20
N ASP A 67 4.52 27.86 -5.90
CA ASP A 67 4.05 28.35 -4.60
C ASP A 67 4.34 27.34 -3.49
N LEU A 68 4.15 26.03 -3.72
CA LEU A 68 4.48 24.97 -2.76
C LEU A 68 5.99 24.89 -2.49
N THR A 69 6.82 25.03 -3.52
CA THR A 69 8.28 25.03 -3.40
C THR A 69 8.80 26.31 -2.74
N LYS A 70 8.20 27.48 -3.03
CA LYS A 70 8.56 28.78 -2.45
C LYS A 70 8.09 28.95 -1.01
N LEU A 71 6.92 28.41 -0.66
CA LEU A 71 6.40 28.37 0.72
C LEU A 71 7.09 27.32 1.59
N CYS A 72 7.88 26.41 0.99
CA CYS A 72 8.64 25.37 1.71
C CYS A 72 7.77 24.59 2.71
N ILE A 73 6.57 24.16 2.29
CA ILE A 73 5.70 23.33 3.15
C ILE A 73 6.44 22.02 3.41
N LYS A 74 7.02 21.90 4.60
CA LYS A 74 7.74 20.72 5.06
C LYS A 74 6.78 19.85 5.85
N VAL A 75 6.52 18.67 5.34
CA VAL A 75 5.76 17.65 6.08
C VAL A 75 6.74 16.93 7.01
N ASP A 76 6.43 16.90 8.29
CA ASP A 76 7.18 16.15 9.29
C ASP A 76 6.44 14.87 9.66
N ALA A 77 7.18 13.76 9.80
CA ALA A 77 6.64 12.54 10.36
C ALA A 77 6.31 12.76 11.84
N PRO A 78 5.18 12.23 12.36
CA PRO A 78 4.79 12.36 13.76
C PRO A 78 5.63 11.42 14.63
N ILE A 79 6.88 11.82 14.93
CA ILE A 79 7.87 10.98 15.63
C ILE A 79 7.38 10.53 17.00
N GLU A 80 6.59 11.34 17.69
CA GLU A 80 6.01 11.00 18.99
C GLU A 80 5.04 9.82 18.89
N LEU A 81 4.19 9.82 17.87
CA LEU A 81 3.28 8.70 17.58
C LEU A 81 4.05 7.45 17.18
N ILE A 82 5.08 7.59 16.33
CA ILE A 82 5.94 6.47 15.93
C ILE A 82 6.63 5.87 17.17
N ARG A 83 7.20 6.70 18.06
CA ARG A 83 7.83 6.22 19.30
C ARG A 83 6.82 5.56 20.24
N LYS A 84 5.61 6.10 20.34
CA LYS A 84 4.51 5.47 21.09
C LYS A 84 4.16 4.11 20.52
N ALA A 85 4.08 3.98 19.19
CA ALA A 85 3.88 2.70 18.50
C ALA A 85 5.02 1.72 18.78
N VAL A 86 6.28 2.18 18.67
CA VAL A 86 7.47 1.35 18.95
C VAL A 86 7.43 0.79 20.38
N LYS A 87 7.09 1.65 21.35
CA LYS A 87 6.97 1.28 22.76
C LYS A 87 5.78 0.36 23.02
N MET A 88 4.64 0.62 22.40
CA MET A 88 3.43 -0.18 22.53
C MET A 88 3.66 -1.61 22.06
N VAL A 89 4.25 -1.80 20.87
CA VAL A 89 4.56 -3.13 20.32
C VAL A 89 5.66 -3.84 21.14
N GLY A 90 6.46 -3.11 21.92
CA GLY A 90 7.49 -3.69 22.77
C GLY A 90 8.86 -3.84 22.12
N PHE A 91 9.10 -3.17 20.98
CA PHE A 91 10.41 -3.13 20.33
C PHE A 91 11.49 -2.52 21.23
N THR A 92 11.11 -1.65 22.17
CA THR A 92 12.04 -0.96 23.08
C THR A 92 11.61 -1.05 24.54
N ASN A 93 12.58 -0.99 25.45
CA ASN A 93 12.32 -0.82 26.87
C ASN A 93 11.93 0.63 27.23
N HIS A 94 11.65 0.89 28.51
CA HIS A 94 11.30 2.22 29.02
C HIS A 94 12.39 3.29 28.79
N MET A 95 13.66 2.88 28.62
CA MET A 95 14.78 3.77 28.29
C MET A 95 15.02 3.91 26.78
N GLY A 96 14.19 3.32 25.92
CA GLY A 96 14.35 3.37 24.46
C GLY A 96 15.41 2.42 23.89
N ARG A 97 15.93 1.46 24.67
CA ARG A 97 16.85 0.43 24.15
C ARG A 97 16.08 -0.70 23.47
N PRO A 98 16.57 -1.27 22.36
CA PRO A 98 15.94 -2.41 21.69
C PRO A 98 15.74 -3.59 22.65
N ARG A 99 14.59 -4.26 22.55
CA ARG A 99 14.24 -5.45 23.33
C ARG A 99 13.76 -6.56 22.39
N PRO A 100 14.00 -7.83 22.71
CA PRO A 100 13.34 -8.94 22.02
C PRO A 100 11.83 -8.97 22.24
N ILE A 101 11.10 -9.52 21.27
CA ILE A 101 9.63 -9.72 21.35
C ILE A 101 9.36 -11.22 21.44
N SER A 102 9.05 -11.69 22.66
CA SER A 102 8.82 -13.11 22.94
C SER A 102 7.67 -13.72 22.13
N PHE A 103 6.65 -12.94 21.82
CA PHE A 103 5.51 -13.38 21.01
C PHE A 103 5.89 -13.87 19.61
N LEU A 104 6.99 -13.35 19.03
CA LEU A 104 7.44 -13.72 17.69
C LEU A 104 8.30 -14.99 17.69
N MET A 105 8.75 -15.48 18.84
CA MET A 105 9.63 -16.66 18.93
C MET A 105 8.94 -17.95 18.42
N ALA A 106 7.61 -17.97 18.39
CA ALA A 106 6.82 -19.06 17.83
C ALA A 106 6.88 -19.15 16.29
N LEU A 107 7.39 -18.12 15.60
CA LEU A 107 7.51 -18.08 14.16
C LEU A 107 8.85 -18.68 13.69
N GLU A 108 8.94 -19.10 12.43
CA GLU A 108 10.21 -19.48 11.81
C GLU A 108 11.16 -18.28 11.67
N ASP A 109 12.47 -18.50 11.63
CA ASP A 109 13.47 -17.41 11.62
C ASP A 109 13.27 -16.45 10.45
N VAL A 110 12.95 -17.03 9.28
CA VAL A 110 12.68 -16.28 8.04
C VAL A 110 11.45 -15.40 8.20
N ASP A 111 10.39 -15.92 8.82
CA ASP A 111 9.14 -15.19 9.03
C ASP A 111 9.29 -14.09 10.08
N ILE A 112 10.10 -14.30 11.13
CA ILE A 112 10.48 -13.24 12.08
C ILE A 112 11.16 -12.10 11.31
N ILE A 113 12.16 -12.41 10.48
CA ILE A 113 12.89 -11.40 9.71
C ILE A 113 11.96 -10.69 8.73
N LYS A 114 11.10 -11.41 8.00
CA LYS A 114 10.13 -10.84 7.06
C LYS A 114 9.11 -9.94 7.76
N TRP A 115 8.64 -10.32 8.95
CA TRP A 115 7.72 -9.51 9.75
C TRP A 115 8.35 -8.15 10.12
N TYR A 116 9.56 -8.15 10.67
CA TYR A 116 10.31 -6.93 10.99
C TYR A 116 10.63 -6.11 9.73
N ALA A 117 11.02 -6.78 8.64
CA ALA A 117 11.35 -6.16 7.37
C ALA A 117 10.15 -5.46 6.74
N GLY A 118 8.98 -6.08 6.76
CA GLY A 118 7.75 -5.50 6.24
C GLY A 118 7.36 -4.22 6.98
N ILE A 119 7.45 -4.22 8.31
CA ILE A 119 7.19 -3.00 9.11
C ILE A 119 8.18 -1.90 8.73
N GLY A 120 9.48 -2.23 8.71
CA GLY A 120 10.53 -1.28 8.35
C GLY A 120 10.34 -0.69 6.95
N ARG A 121 10.03 -1.52 5.95
CA ARG A 121 9.78 -1.07 4.57
C ARG A 121 8.55 -0.16 4.48
N ARG A 122 7.44 -0.52 5.14
CA ARG A 122 6.24 0.33 5.15
C ARG A 122 6.50 1.70 5.77
N TRP A 123 7.22 1.75 6.89
CA TRP A 123 7.60 3.04 7.52
C TRP A 123 8.55 3.86 6.66
N LEU A 124 9.56 3.22 6.06
CA LEU A 124 10.49 3.91 5.18
C LEU A 124 9.82 4.48 3.93
N ASN A 125 8.89 3.72 3.33
CA ASN A 125 8.16 4.16 2.15
C ASN A 125 7.12 5.25 2.48
N PHE A 126 6.38 5.11 3.58
CA PHE A 126 5.34 6.08 3.94
C PHE A 126 5.92 7.44 4.35
N PHE A 127 7.05 7.45 5.06
CA PHE A 127 7.68 8.69 5.54
C PHE A 127 8.84 9.19 4.65
N CYS A 128 9.00 8.66 3.43
CA CYS A 128 10.17 8.94 2.58
C CYS A 128 10.30 10.42 2.18
N CYS A 129 9.19 11.15 2.12
CA CYS A 129 9.13 12.55 1.76
C CYS A 129 9.21 13.51 2.96
N CYS A 130 9.30 12.99 4.19
CA CYS A 130 9.27 13.83 5.39
C CYS A 130 10.61 14.53 5.63
N HIS A 131 10.57 15.78 6.08
CA HIS A 131 11.79 16.54 6.37
C HIS A 131 12.62 15.89 7.49
N ASN A 132 11.96 15.40 8.54
CA ASN A 132 12.59 14.68 9.64
C ASN A 132 12.82 13.17 9.38
N PHE A 133 12.82 12.70 8.12
CA PHE A 133 12.94 11.28 7.74
C PHE A 133 14.16 10.57 8.34
N LYS A 134 15.26 11.30 8.59
CA LYS A 134 16.44 10.77 9.30
C LYS A 134 16.09 10.11 10.63
N LYS A 135 15.09 10.63 11.37
CA LYS A 135 14.61 10.03 12.62
C LYS A 135 13.93 8.68 12.37
N VAL A 136 13.12 8.57 11.32
CA VAL A 136 12.47 7.31 10.91
C VAL A 136 13.51 6.27 10.51
N LYS A 137 14.52 6.67 9.71
CA LYS A 137 15.66 5.82 9.34
C LYS A 137 16.38 5.24 10.57
N THR A 138 16.61 6.07 11.60
CA THR A 138 17.21 5.64 12.86
C THR A 138 16.32 4.62 13.57
N ILE A 139 15.01 4.85 13.62
CA ILE A 139 14.08 3.93 14.27
C ILE A 139 14.11 2.55 13.59
N VAL A 140 14.07 2.50 12.27
CA VAL A 140 14.14 1.24 11.52
C VAL A 140 15.52 0.59 11.65
N SER A 141 16.59 1.38 11.52
CA SER A 141 17.96 0.84 11.53
C SER A 141 18.46 0.42 12.90
N TYR A 142 17.97 1.05 13.96
CA TYR A 142 18.38 0.78 15.33
C TYR A 142 17.32 0.00 16.08
N HIS A 143 16.12 0.56 16.32
CA HIS A 143 15.13 -0.10 17.16
C HIS A 143 14.61 -1.40 16.53
N LEU A 144 14.14 -1.37 15.28
CA LEU A 144 13.58 -2.57 14.63
C LEU A 144 14.67 -3.62 14.36
N ARG A 145 15.78 -3.23 13.73
CA ARG A 145 16.86 -4.18 13.39
C ARG A 145 17.44 -4.87 14.63
N PHE A 146 17.80 -4.13 15.67
CA PHE A 146 18.38 -4.76 16.86
C PHE A 146 17.33 -5.50 17.68
N SER A 147 16.06 -5.07 17.69
CA SER A 147 14.98 -5.86 18.29
C SER A 147 14.81 -7.21 17.58
N CYS A 148 14.90 -7.24 16.25
CA CYS A 148 14.88 -8.48 15.46
C CYS A 148 16.08 -9.39 15.82
N ILE A 149 17.29 -8.85 15.83
CA ILE A 149 18.50 -9.61 16.22
C ILE A 149 18.35 -10.19 17.62
N LEU A 150 17.89 -9.39 18.58
CA LEU A 150 17.69 -9.86 19.95
C LEU A 150 16.59 -10.91 20.05
N THR A 151 15.53 -10.81 19.25
CA THR A 151 14.45 -11.79 19.21
C THR A 151 14.95 -13.14 18.68
N LEU A 152 15.76 -13.12 17.63
CA LEU A 152 16.43 -14.32 17.12
C LEU A 152 17.44 -14.87 18.14
N ALA A 153 18.16 -13.99 18.83
CA ALA A 153 19.09 -14.39 19.88
C ALA A 153 18.37 -15.13 21.02
N GLU A 154 17.28 -14.55 21.53
CA GLU A 154 16.47 -15.16 22.60
C GLU A 154 15.82 -16.47 22.16
N LYS A 155 15.28 -16.52 20.93
CA LYS A 155 14.69 -17.74 20.37
C LYS A 155 15.66 -18.93 20.34
N HIS A 156 16.92 -18.68 19.98
CA HIS A 156 17.96 -19.70 19.87
C HIS A 156 18.84 -19.82 21.11
N GLU A 157 18.46 -19.18 22.22
CA GLU A 157 19.25 -19.12 23.47
C GLU A 157 20.72 -18.72 23.23
N SER A 158 20.94 -17.87 22.23
CA SER A 158 22.25 -17.48 21.74
C SER A 158 22.60 -16.04 22.13
N THR A 159 23.88 -15.71 22.06
CA THR A 159 24.33 -14.34 22.28
C THR A 159 24.07 -13.50 21.03
N LYS A 160 23.87 -12.19 21.22
CA LYS A 160 23.79 -11.21 20.13
C LYS A 160 24.95 -11.35 19.13
N HIS A 161 26.15 -11.69 19.59
CA HIS A 161 27.32 -11.83 18.73
C HIS A 161 27.24 -13.07 17.83
N GLU A 162 26.80 -14.20 18.35
CA GLU A 162 26.57 -15.43 17.58
C GLU A 162 25.44 -15.24 16.57
N THR A 163 24.34 -14.61 16.97
CA THR A 163 23.23 -14.30 16.06
C THR A 163 23.68 -13.39 14.91
N ILE A 164 24.51 -12.37 15.19
CA ILE A 164 25.12 -11.54 14.13
C ILE A 164 26.12 -12.34 13.30
N GLY A 165 26.81 -13.33 13.87
CA GLY A 165 27.65 -14.24 13.10
C GLY A 165 26.85 -15.04 12.07
N HIS A 166 25.68 -15.55 12.47
CA HIS A 166 24.81 -16.36 11.61
C HIS A 166 24.01 -15.54 10.60
N PHE A 167 23.26 -14.54 11.05
CA PHE A 167 22.35 -13.76 10.19
C PHE A 167 23.00 -12.49 9.62
N THR A 168 24.23 -12.16 10.00
CA THR A 168 24.89 -10.87 9.73
C THR A 168 24.12 -9.67 10.30
N LYS A 169 24.67 -8.46 10.15
CA LYS A 169 23.96 -7.22 10.52
C LYS A 169 22.79 -6.91 9.60
N ASP A 170 22.81 -7.42 8.37
CA ASP A 170 21.78 -7.17 7.37
C ASP A 170 20.64 -8.20 7.42
N LEU A 171 20.62 -9.10 8.41
CA LEU A 171 19.57 -10.12 8.61
C LEU A 171 19.35 -10.97 7.35
N LYS A 172 20.46 -11.53 6.85
CA LYS A 172 20.48 -12.44 5.71
C LYS A 172 19.97 -13.81 6.12
N VAL A 173 19.21 -14.43 5.23
CA VAL A 173 18.71 -15.79 5.37
C VAL A 173 19.33 -16.65 4.28
N SER A 174 19.95 -17.77 4.66
CA SER A 174 20.42 -18.76 3.68
C SER A 174 19.25 -19.64 3.26
N GLY A 175 18.84 -19.55 1.99
CA GLY A 175 17.84 -20.44 1.42
C GLY A 175 18.34 -21.89 1.30
N VAL A 176 17.42 -22.82 1.05
CA VAL A 176 17.73 -24.25 0.81
C VAL A 176 18.66 -24.42 -0.39
N ASP A 177 18.57 -23.52 -1.37
CA ASP A 177 19.39 -23.51 -2.59
C ASP A 177 20.79 -22.87 -2.37
N GLY A 178 21.11 -22.47 -1.14
CA GLY A 178 22.36 -21.77 -0.80
C GLY A 178 22.41 -20.30 -1.22
N VAL A 179 21.32 -19.77 -1.78
CA VAL A 179 21.19 -18.34 -2.14
C VAL A 179 20.90 -17.53 -0.86
N GLU A 180 21.70 -16.50 -0.62
CA GLU A 180 21.45 -15.56 0.47
C GLU A 180 20.33 -14.58 0.11
N GLU A 181 19.23 -14.63 0.83
CA GLU A 181 18.12 -13.71 0.69
C GLU A 181 18.20 -12.58 1.73
N VAL A 182 17.99 -11.35 1.29
CA VAL A 182 17.99 -10.15 2.15
C VAL A 182 16.61 -9.51 2.15
N HIS A 183 15.83 -9.78 3.19
CA HIS A 183 14.49 -9.22 3.33
C HIS A 183 14.51 -7.86 4.03
N PHE A 184 15.30 -7.72 5.11
CA PHE A 184 15.37 -6.48 5.86
C PHE A 184 16.16 -5.42 5.07
N PRO A 185 15.70 -4.15 5.00
CA PRO A 185 16.44 -3.10 4.30
C PRO A 185 17.88 -2.97 4.81
N THR A 186 18.89 -3.01 3.95
CA THR A 186 20.30 -2.88 4.37
C THR A 186 20.60 -1.46 4.86
N GLU A 187 21.63 -1.27 5.67
CA GLU A 187 22.04 0.07 6.10
C GLU A 187 22.33 1.00 4.90
N ARG A 188 22.91 0.47 3.82
CA ARG A 188 23.19 1.22 2.61
C ARG A 188 21.91 1.68 1.92
N GLN A 189 20.93 0.78 1.77
CA GLN A 189 19.61 1.11 1.22
C GLN A 189 18.93 2.19 2.06
N VAL A 190 18.85 2.02 3.39
CA VAL A 190 18.20 3.02 4.25
C VAL A 190 18.91 4.37 4.19
N LYS A 191 20.24 4.40 4.12
CA LYS A 191 21.00 5.65 3.96
C LYS A 191 20.69 6.32 2.62
N ALA A 192 20.65 5.55 1.54
CA ALA A 192 20.38 6.03 0.18
C ALA A 192 18.93 6.50 -0.05
N MET A 193 17.95 5.99 0.72
CA MET A 193 16.55 6.43 0.60
C MET A 193 16.42 7.93 0.94
N GLY A 194 15.81 8.73 0.08
CA GLY A 194 15.57 10.17 0.30
C GLY A 194 14.87 10.75 -0.92
N ASP A 195 14.22 11.89 -0.77
CA ASP A 195 13.55 12.65 -1.84
C ASP A 195 12.58 11.81 -2.72
N GLY A 196 12.02 10.74 -2.15
CA GLY A 196 11.07 9.88 -2.82
C GLY A 196 9.69 10.53 -2.93
N ASN A 197 9.00 10.27 -4.04
CA ASN A 197 7.62 10.73 -4.24
C ASN A 197 6.68 10.11 -3.21
N LEU A 198 5.69 10.90 -2.78
CA LEU A 198 4.55 10.42 -2.00
C LEU A 198 3.93 9.21 -2.72
N SER A 199 3.97 8.06 -2.07
CA SER A 199 3.26 6.87 -2.53
C SER A 199 1.97 6.75 -1.73
N ASP A 200 0.93 6.21 -2.35
CA ASP A 200 -0.33 5.95 -1.65
C ASP A 200 -0.05 5.14 -0.38
N PRO A 201 -0.57 5.58 0.78
CA PRO A 201 -0.33 4.89 2.03
C PRO A 201 -0.98 3.51 1.99
N LYS A 202 -0.16 2.46 1.82
CA LYS A 202 -0.56 1.13 2.27
C LYS A 202 -0.67 1.20 3.80
N PRO A 203 -1.85 0.93 4.40
CA PRO A 203 -2.07 1.12 5.82
C PRO A 203 -1.01 0.33 6.60
N VAL A 204 -0.28 1.06 7.43
CA VAL A 204 0.86 0.55 8.19
C VAL A 204 0.39 -0.27 9.40
N ASP A 205 -0.82 0.05 9.88
CA ASP A 205 -1.22 -0.14 11.26
C ASP A 205 -1.67 -1.56 11.61
N GLY A 206 -2.34 -2.25 10.68
CA GLY A 206 -2.82 -3.62 10.92
C GLY A 206 -1.70 -4.67 11.06
N ALA A 207 -0.52 -4.41 10.49
CA ALA A 207 0.59 -5.36 10.47
C ALA A 207 1.59 -5.17 11.64
N LEU A 208 1.50 -4.05 12.37
CA LEU A 208 2.39 -3.76 13.51
C LEU A 208 2.14 -4.69 14.71
N THR A 209 0.92 -5.19 14.86
CA THR A 209 0.50 -6.01 16.01
C THR A 209 0.08 -7.41 15.60
N MET A 210 0.17 -7.81 14.34
CA MET A 210 -0.31 -9.12 13.86
C MET A 210 0.84 -10.09 13.63
N ALA A 211 0.73 -11.33 14.13
CA ALA A 211 1.56 -12.45 13.71
C ALA A 211 0.70 -13.63 13.26
N LEU A 212 1.22 -14.43 12.34
CA LEU A 212 0.57 -15.61 11.78
C LEU A 212 1.32 -16.84 12.26
N ILE A 213 0.76 -17.55 13.23
CA ILE A 213 1.41 -18.74 13.78
C ILE A 213 1.06 -19.93 12.91
N ARG A 214 2.08 -20.57 12.32
CA ARG A 214 1.91 -21.81 11.55
C ARG A 214 1.29 -22.90 12.43
N LEU A 215 0.20 -23.50 11.98
CA LEU A 215 -0.39 -24.68 12.62
C LEU A 215 0.14 -25.95 11.94
N ALA A 216 0.52 -26.92 12.75
CA ALA A 216 0.66 -28.30 12.29
C ALA A 216 -0.76 -28.86 12.15
N SER A 217 -1.18 -29.15 10.93
CA SER A 217 -2.47 -29.79 10.65
C SER A 217 -2.26 -30.94 9.66
N ASP A 218 -2.88 -32.07 9.96
CA ASP A 218 -2.95 -33.25 9.09
C ASP A 218 -4.19 -33.22 8.17
N GLU A 219 -4.97 -32.14 8.21
CA GLU A 219 -6.17 -31.96 7.39
C GLU A 219 -5.87 -31.78 5.88
N PRO A 220 -6.84 -32.08 5.00
CA PRO A 220 -6.68 -31.92 3.56
C PRO A 220 -6.26 -30.50 3.19
N SER A 221 -5.47 -30.41 2.13
CA SER A 221 -4.94 -29.17 1.59
C SER A 221 -6.06 -28.20 1.22
N TYR A 222 -6.21 -27.13 1.99
CA TYR A 222 -7.13 -26.03 1.68
C TYR A 222 -6.62 -25.23 0.48
N ARG A 223 -7.52 -24.53 -0.22
CA ARG A 223 -7.10 -23.54 -1.22
C ARG A 223 -6.63 -22.27 -0.55
N CYS A 224 -5.70 -21.58 -1.19
CA CYS A 224 -5.21 -20.30 -0.68
C CYS A 224 -6.34 -19.27 -0.71
N ILE A 225 -6.59 -18.62 0.43
CA ILE A 225 -7.67 -17.63 0.57
C ILE A 225 -7.31 -16.24 0.02
N ALA A 226 -6.08 -16.04 -0.44
CA ALA A 226 -5.71 -14.80 -1.11
C ALA A 226 -6.52 -14.65 -2.40
N HIS A 227 -7.02 -13.44 -2.66
CA HIS A 227 -7.81 -13.18 -3.86
C HIS A 227 -7.02 -13.55 -5.13
N PHE A 228 -7.70 -14.19 -6.08
CA PHE A 228 -7.13 -14.64 -7.35
C PHE A 228 -5.99 -15.68 -7.22
N CYS A 229 -5.87 -16.36 -6.07
CA CYS A 229 -4.96 -17.49 -5.93
C CYS A 229 -5.65 -18.82 -6.19
N TYR A 230 -5.02 -19.68 -7.00
CA TYR A 230 -5.52 -21.02 -7.32
C TYR A 230 -4.66 -22.14 -6.71
N ARG A 231 -3.68 -21.78 -5.87
CA ARG A 231 -2.79 -22.74 -5.22
C ARG A 231 -3.51 -23.54 -4.15
N ALA A 232 -3.20 -24.83 -4.10
CA ALA A 232 -3.70 -25.77 -3.10
C ALA A 232 -2.59 -26.23 -2.14
N ASP A 233 -1.33 -25.96 -2.44
CA ASP A 233 -0.17 -26.10 -1.54
C ASP A 233 -0.22 -25.01 -0.46
N THR A 234 -1.13 -25.17 0.50
CA THR A 234 -1.31 -24.22 1.59
C THR A 234 -0.97 -24.80 2.94
N ILE A 235 -0.59 -23.89 3.82
CA ILE A 235 -0.39 -24.13 5.24
C ILE A 235 -1.41 -23.29 5.98
N VAL A 236 -1.99 -23.84 7.04
CA VAL A 236 -2.93 -23.12 7.89
C VAL A 236 -2.15 -22.30 8.91
N TYR A 237 -2.43 -20.99 8.96
CA TYR A 237 -1.86 -20.07 9.93
C TYR A 237 -2.94 -19.53 10.84
N ARG A 238 -2.68 -19.43 12.14
CA ARG A 238 -3.56 -18.81 13.12
C ARG A 238 -3.18 -17.35 13.30
N ILE A 239 -4.10 -16.44 13.02
CA ILE A 239 -3.90 -15.00 13.25
C ILE A 239 -3.87 -14.74 14.75
N ARG A 240 -2.79 -14.14 15.23
CA ARG A 240 -2.65 -13.68 16.61
C ARG A 240 -2.33 -12.19 16.60
N PHE A 241 -2.97 -11.46 17.50
CA PHE A 241 -2.68 -10.04 17.70
C PHE A 241 -1.97 -9.84 19.02
N LEU A 242 -0.89 -9.08 18.97
CA LEU A 242 0.04 -8.78 20.05
C LEU A 242 -0.61 -7.90 21.13
N HIS A 243 -1.55 -7.01 20.78
CA HIS A 243 -2.19 -6.13 21.77
C HIS A 243 -3.00 -6.87 22.83
N ASN A 244 -3.54 -8.06 22.51
CA ASN A 244 -4.21 -8.92 23.49
C ASN A 244 -3.22 -9.55 24.50
N HIS A 245 -1.93 -9.63 24.17
CA HIS A 245 -0.87 -10.10 25.07
C HIS A 245 -0.20 -8.96 25.86
N LEU A 246 -0.40 -7.71 25.46
CA LEU A 246 0.20 -6.53 26.08
C LEU A 246 -0.63 -5.97 27.25
N SER A 247 -1.75 -6.60 27.61
CA SER A 247 -2.68 -6.14 28.67
C SER A 247 -3.08 -4.66 28.54
N LEU A 248 -3.13 -4.15 27.32
CA LEU A 248 -3.54 -2.78 27.06
C LEU A 248 -5.06 -2.71 27.07
N ASN A 249 -5.62 -1.89 27.97
CA ASN A 249 -7.06 -1.71 28.05
C ASN A 249 -7.55 -1.03 26.75
N PRO A 250 -8.44 -1.65 25.95
CA PRO A 250 -8.93 -1.06 24.70
C PRO A 250 -9.67 0.27 24.89
N ARG A 251 -10.12 0.55 26.13
CA ARG A 251 -10.86 1.74 26.52
C ARG A 251 -9.97 2.89 27.03
N ASP A 252 -8.68 2.65 27.23
CA ASP A 252 -7.73 3.69 27.67
C ASP A 252 -7.10 4.35 26.44
N GLU A 253 -7.78 5.33 25.85
CA GLU A 253 -7.35 6.07 24.65
C GLU A 253 -5.94 6.68 24.79
N ASN A 254 -5.51 6.99 26.03
CA ASN A 254 -4.17 7.53 26.29
C ASN A 254 -3.07 6.50 26.08
N SER A 255 -3.37 5.20 26.17
CA SER A 255 -2.40 4.12 25.94
C SER A 255 -2.25 3.76 24.45
N TRP A 256 -3.26 4.06 23.62
CA TRP A 256 -3.28 3.71 22.19
C TRP A 256 -2.75 4.85 21.30
N VAL A 257 -2.25 4.47 20.12
CA VAL A 257 -2.15 5.43 19.01
C VAL A 257 -3.50 5.42 18.31
N LEU A 258 -4.15 6.57 18.25
CA LEU A 258 -5.48 6.73 17.63
C LEU A 258 -5.44 6.24 16.17
N GLY A 259 -6.37 5.37 15.78
CA GLY A 259 -6.44 4.77 14.43
C GLY A 259 -5.71 3.43 14.25
N MET A 260 -4.90 3.01 15.23
CA MET A 260 -4.01 1.85 15.09
C MET A 260 -4.64 0.49 15.48
N SER A 261 -5.89 0.46 15.94
CA SER A 261 -6.42 -0.70 16.70
C SER A 261 -7.84 -1.17 16.40
N THR A 262 -8.62 -0.49 15.57
CA THR A 262 -10.08 -0.72 15.55
C THR A 262 -10.54 -1.85 14.63
N ILE A 263 -9.76 -2.26 13.62
CA ILE A 263 -10.32 -3.02 12.49
C ILE A 263 -10.19 -4.56 12.65
N HIS A 264 -9.35 -5.07 13.56
CA HIS A 264 -8.87 -6.45 13.42
C HIS A 264 -9.16 -7.41 14.59
N ASN A 265 -9.81 -6.97 15.68
CA ASN A 265 -10.02 -7.86 16.83
C ASN A 265 -10.86 -9.11 16.50
N ASN A 266 -11.81 -9.01 15.56
CA ASN A 266 -12.64 -10.13 15.11
C ASN A 266 -11.85 -11.22 14.38
N LEU A 267 -10.66 -10.89 13.87
CA LEU A 267 -9.78 -11.84 13.20
C LEU A 267 -8.87 -12.57 14.19
N HIS A 268 -8.89 -12.21 15.47
CA HIS A 268 -8.04 -12.85 16.46
C HIS A 268 -8.40 -14.33 16.59
N ARG A 269 -7.39 -15.21 16.49
CA ARG A 269 -7.47 -16.68 16.52
C ARG A 269 -8.14 -17.31 15.30
N LYS A 270 -8.56 -16.54 14.30
CA LYS A 270 -9.06 -17.10 13.03
C LYS A 270 -7.91 -17.75 12.27
N CYS A 271 -8.21 -18.85 11.58
CA CYS A 271 -7.23 -19.61 10.83
C CYS A 271 -7.35 -19.32 9.32
N VAL A 272 -6.20 -19.13 8.69
CA VAL A 272 -6.07 -18.73 7.29
C VAL A 272 -5.17 -19.71 6.54
N PRO A 273 -5.69 -20.43 5.52
CA PRO A 273 -4.86 -21.23 4.65
C PRO A 273 -4.18 -20.36 3.58
N LEU A 274 -2.85 -20.24 3.65
CA LEU A 274 -2.05 -19.43 2.73
C LEU A 274 -0.94 -20.28 2.11
N CYS A 275 -0.63 -20.02 0.84
CA CYS A 275 0.56 -20.58 0.20
C CYS A 275 1.82 -19.81 0.62
N SER A 276 3.00 -20.39 0.34
CA SER A 276 4.32 -19.81 0.65
C SER A 276 4.51 -18.37 0.15
N ASP A 277 3.94 -18.06 -1.01
CA ASP A 277 4.11 -16.77 -1.65
C ASP A 277 3.27 -15.73 -0.90
N HIS A 278 1.98 -15.99 -0.69
CA HIS A 278 1.07 -15.03 -0.05
C HIS A 278 1.37 -14.79 1.43
N ILE A 279 1.86 -15.78 2.17
CA ILE A 279 2.33 -15.55 3.54
C ILE A 279 3.55 -14.62 3.56
N SER A 280 4.49 -14.82 2.63
CA SER A 280 5.66 -13.96 2.46
C SER A 280 5.26 -12.53 2.08
N GLU A 281 4.33 -12.38 1.13
CA GLU A 281 3.80 -11.07 0.72
C GLU A 281 3.09 -10.33 1.85
N LEU A 282 2.35 -11.06 2.69
CA LEU A 282 1.63 -10.52 3.84
C LEU A 282 2.59 -10.01 4.91
N TYR A 283 3.61 -10.79 5.26
CA TYR A 283 4.67 -10.33 6.18
C TYR A 283 5.41 -9.12 5.63
N MET A 284 5.80 -9.17 4.35
CA MET A 284 6.54 -8.10 3.68
C MET A 284 5.69 -6.84 3.43
N GLY A 285 4.37 -6.88 3.68
CA GLY A 285 3.48 -5.74 3.54
C GLY A 285 3.06 -5.39 2.13
N ARG A 286 3.27 -6.31 1.20
CA ARG A 286 2.82 -6.14 -0.18
C ARG A 286 1.33 -6.48 -0.31
N LEU A 287 0.88 -7.46 0.49
CA LEU A 287 -0.49 -7.92 0.64
C LEU A 287 -1.05 -7.47 2.00
N THR A 288 -2.33 -7.12 2.06
CA THR A 288 -3.06 -6.72 3.27
C THR A 288 -4.21 -7.68 3.55
N LEU A 289 -4.78 -7.63 4.76
CA LEU A 289 -5.96 -8.45 5.11
C LEU A 289 -7.20 -8.16 4.23
N LYS A 290 -7.23 -7.02 3.52
CA LYS A 290 -8.29 -6.72 2.54
C LYS A 290 -8.15 -7.51 1.25
N ASP A 291 -6.95 -8.01 0.97
CA ASP A 291 -6.63 -8.78 -0.24
C ASP A 291 -6.88 -10.29 -0.02
N ILE A 292 -7.54 -10.64 1.08
CA ILE A 292 -7.80 -12.00 1.54
C ILE A 292 -9.31 -12.17 1.72
N ASP A 293 -9.82 -13.31 1.26
CA ASP A 293 -11.21 -13.68 1.47
C ASP A 293 -11.48 -14.03 2.95
N CYS A 294 -11.95 -13.04 3.68
CA CYS A 294 -12.31 -13.15 5.09
C CYS A 294 -13.57 -14.02 5.34
N THR A 295 -14.26 -14.48 4.30
CA THR A 295 -15.41 -15.40 4.44
C THR A 295 -14.98 -16.86 4.46
N ALA A 296 -13.76 -17.16 4.00
CA ALA A 296 -13.22 -18.51 3.89
C ALA A 296 -12.31 -18.91 5.07
N PHE A 297 -12.47 -18.28 6.24
CA PHE A 297 -11.72 -18.67 7.44
C PHE A 297 -12.10 -20.07 7.91
N VAL A 298 -11.10 -20.81 8.35
CA VAL A 298 -11.28 -22.14 8.93
C VAL A 298 -11.36 -21.99 10.44
N ASP A 299 -12.32 -22.66 11.07
CA ASP A 299 -12.35 -22.83 12.52
C ASP A 299 -11.59 -24.12 12.85
N VAL A 300 -10.35 -23.96 13.31
CA VAL A 300 -9.51 -25.05 13.82
C VAL A 300 -9.38 -24.81 15.32
N ASP A 301 -9.87 -25.73 16.15
CA ASP A 301 -9.83 -25.66 17.62
C ASP A 301 -8.39 -25.59 18.16
#